data_AF-A0A7R7XIG3-F1
#
_entry.id   AF-A0A7R7XIG3-F1
#
_cell.length_a   1.000
_cell.length_b   1.000
_cell.length_c   1.000
_cell.angle_alpha   90.00
_cell.angle_beta   90.00
_cell.angle_gamma   90.00
#
_symmetry.space_group_name_H-M   'P 1'
#
loop_
_entity.id
_entity.type
_entity.pdbx_description
1 polymer ?
#
loop_
_entity_poly.entity_id
_entity_poly.type
_entity_poly.pdbx_seq_one_letter_code
_entity_poly.pdbx_strand_id
1 'polypeptide(L)'
;MISLVKISIFLSSVAGAQAAYRATTGDSAVTYAHRLFHDFRSLDDTGNLYNSEPANITNDEDSSAAPIQPGYLSSDAFVNDWGIQTWDSPAGEDKPLRKQYSNQNVYIQRDNDTSATHLVLRAYRNKDFVSAGEIDSKLSNIFHASIRVRARVRGDSGACAGIFTYFDNDNESDIEILTRDPTNHIRYTNQPGLDSDGNVIPEASSDVEMQNGAVWTDWNDHRLDWTPDLSSWYLNGEQAVTKTYGIPKNPSSVILNLWSDGGVWSGNLDVGSAAYLEIQWIEVLYNTSD
;
A
#
# COMPACT_ATOMS: atom_id res chain seq x y z
N MET A 1 30.12 -15.54 -51.09
CA MET A 1 30.63 -14.18 -50.84
C MET A 1 29.66 -13.20 -51.48
N ILE A 2 28.71 -12.67 -50.72
CA ILE A 2 27.77 -11.64 -51.17
C ILE A 2 27.93 -10.45 -50.23
N SER A 3 28.15 -9.30 -50.84
CA SER A 3 28.57 -8.03 -50.25
C SER A 3 27.49 -7.41 -49.36
N LEU A 4 27.91 -6.92 -48.19
CA LEU A 4 27.10 -6.07 -47.32
C LEU A 4 26.93 -4.68 -47.95
N VAL A 5 25.70 -4.29 -48.24
CA VAL A 5 25.33 -2.87 -48.41
C VAL A 5 24.93 -2.34 -47.05
N LYS A 6 25.73 -1.41 -46.53
CA LYS A 6 25.43 -0.61 -45.34
C LYS A 6 24.25 0.31 -45.66
N ILE A 7 23.14 0.14 -44.95
CA ILE A 7 22.09 1.16 -44.86
C ILE A 7 22.31 1.87 -43.53
N SER A 8 22.82 3.10 -43.60
CA SER A 8 22.89 4.02 -42.48
C SER A 8 21.46 4.48 -42.13
N ILE A 9 20.96 4.07 -40.97
CA ILE A 9 19.72 4.61 -40.41
C ILE A 9 20.10 5.94 -39.76
N PHE A 10 19.59 7.04 -40.32
CA PHE A 10 19.65 8.35 -39.70
C PHE A 10 18.77 8.35 -38.44
N LEU A 11 19.38 8.62 -37.29
CA LEU A 11 18.68 9.03 -36.07
C LEU A 11 18.01 10.38 -36.36
N SER A 12 16.68 10.36 -36.50
CA SER A 12 15.88 11.58 -36.36
C SER A 12 15.49 11.69 -34.88
N SER A 13 15.94 12.79 -34.28
CA SER A 13 15.56 13.21 -32.93
C SER A 13 14.07 13.52 -32.92
N VAL A 14 13.25 12.58 -32.44
CA VAL A 14 11.89 12.89 -32.03
C VAL A 14 11.99 13.32 -30.57
N ALA A 15 11.75 14.61 -30.31
CA ALA A 15 11.45 15.07 -28.95
C ALA A 15 10.25 14.24 -28.47
N GLY A 16 10.50 13.30 -27.56
CA GLY A 16 9.47 12.37 -27.09
C GLY A 16 8.34 13.16 -26.46
N ALA A 17 7.13 13.06 -27.02
CA ALA A 17 5.93 13.47 -26.31
C ALA A 17 5.88 12.65 -25.01
N GLN A 18 6.10 13.30 -23.87
CA GLN A 18 5.91 12.69 -22.57
C GLN A 18 4.44 12.24 -22.52
N ALA A 19 4.20 10.93 -22.47
CA ALA A 19 2.84 10.42 -22.43
C ALA A 19 2.18 10.92 -21.15
N ALA A 20 1.20 11.81 -21.26
CA ALA A 20 0.45 12.32 -20.13
C ALA A 20 -0.57 11.25 -19.70
N TYR A 21 -0.47 10.78 -18.46
CA TYR A 21 -1.41 9.82 -17.89
C TYR A 21 -2.65 10.56 -17.40
N ARG A 22 -3.85 9.99 -17.57
CA ARG A 22 -5.11 10.64 -17.19
C ARG A 22 -5.86 9.83 -16.14
N ALA A 23 -6.46 10.53 -15.19
CA ALA A 23 -7.42 9.98 -14.25
C ALA A 23 -8.63 10.92 -14.12
N THR A 24 -9.77 10.38 -13.70
CA THR A 24 -10.98 11.15 -13.44
C THR A 24 -11.18 11.30 -11.94
N THR A 25 -11.13 12.53 -11.44
CA THR A 25 -11.32 12.84 -10.03
C THR A 25 -12.61 13.66 -9.89
N GLY A 26 -13.66 13.04 -9.35
CA GLY A 26 -15.03 13.54 -9.45
C GLY A 26 -15.42 13.71 -10.91
N ASP A 27 -15.93 14.90 -11.25
CA ASP A 27 -16.31 15.26 -12.62
C ASP A 27 -15.14 15.80 -13.48
N SER A 28 -13.92 15.90 -12.93
CA SER A 28 -12.78 16.53 -13.61
C SER A 28 -11.72 15.53 -14.07
N ALA A 29 -11.17 15.76 -15.26
CA ALA A 29 -10.02 15.00 -15.75
C ALA A 29 -8.70 15.64 -15.27
N VAL A 30 -7.88 14.87 -14.55
CA VAL A 30 -6.54 15.27 -14.10
C VAL A 30 -5.49 14.61 -14.98
N THR A 31 -4.39 15.32 -15.23
CA THR A 31 -3.24 14.80 -15.99
C THR A 31 -2.02 14.68 -15.09
N TYR A 32 -1.30 13.56 -15.22
CA TYR A 32 -0.10 13.23 -14.47
C TYR A 32 1.08 13.03 -15.41
N ALA A 33 2.25 13.53 -15.00
CA ALA A 33 3.49 13.44 -15.77
C ALA A 33 4.17 12.06 -15.63
N HIS A 34 3.89 11.33 -14.55
CA HIS A 34 4.56 10.08 -14.21
C HIS A 34 3.58 8.96 -13.89
N ARG A 35 4.05 7.73 -14.07
CA ARG A 35 3.35 6.48 -13.72
C ARG A 35 4.35 5.48 -13.16
N LEU A 36 4.02 4.92 -12.01
CA LEU A 36 4.64 3.75 -11.41
C LEU A 36 3.62 2.61 -11.47
N PHE A 37 4.04 1.41 -11.88
CA PHE A 37 3.14 0.27 -11.99
C PHE A 37 3.85 -1.07 -11.70
N HIS A 38 3.30 -1.83 -10.76
CA HIS A 38 3.71 -3.21 -10.48
C HIS A 38 2.52 -4.14 -10.60
N ASP A 39 2.69 -5.24 -11.34
CA ASP A 39 1.72 -6.32 -11.44
C ASP A 39 2.35 -7.59 -10.87
N PHE A 40 1.80 -8.07 -9.76
CA PHE A 40 2.30 -9.22 -9.03
C PHE A 40 1.62 -10.51 -9.47
N ARG A 41 0.67 -10.50 -10.41
CA ARG A 41 -0.17 -11.67 -10.75
C ARG A 41 0.53 -12.78 -11.51
N SER A 42 1.63 -12.46 -12.19
CA SER A 42 2.33 -13.40 -13.09
C SER A 42 3.82 -13.42 -12.79
N LEU A 43 4.18 -13.60 -11.51
CA LEU A 43 5.54 -13.77 -11.07
C LEU A 43 5.85 -15.27 -10.89
N ASP A 44 7.12 -15.65 -11.04
CA ASP A 44 7.61 -17.05 -10.97
C ASP A 44 7.12 -17.97 -12.11
N ASP A 45 7.62 -17.69 -13.32
CA ASP A 45 7.47 -18.54 -14.52
C ASP A 45 7.93 -19.99 -14.30
N THR A 46 8.80 -20.24 -13.31
CA THR A 46 9.37 -21.56 -13.01
C THR A 46 8.52 -22.40 -12.05
N GLY A 47 7.53 -21.80 -11.41
CA GLY A 47 6.57 -22.52 -10.58
C GLY A 47 7.04 -22.87 -9.16
N ASN A 48 8.25 -22.52 -8.72
CA ASN A 48 8.84 -23.07 -7.49
C ASN A 48 9.19 -22.04 -6.41
N LEU A 49 9.22 -20.75 -6.72
CA LEU A 49 9.84 -19.75 -5.83
C LEU A 49 8.88 -19.24 -4.75
N TYR A 50 7.58 -19.18 -5.03
CA TYR A 50 6.58 -18.51 -4.18
C TYR A 50 5.52 -19.47 -3.63
N ASN A 51 5.87 -20.75 -3.49
CA ASN A 51 4.95 -21.81 -3.04
C ASN A 51 4.81 -21.93 -1.51
N SER A 52 5.58 -21.16 -0.75
CA SER A 52 5.58 -21.24 0.71
C SER A 52 5.67 -19.85 1.32
N GLU A 53 4.79 -19.61 2.29
CA GLU A 53 4.90 -18.47 3.19
C GLU A 53 6.25 -18.52 3.96
N PRO A 54 6.99 -17.39 4.05
CA PRO A 54 8.17 -17.30 4.89
C PRO A 54 7.86 -17.57 6.36
N ALA A 55 8.85 -18.09 7.10
CA ALA A 55 8.69 -18.32 8.53
C ALA A 55 8.24 -17.06 9.28
N ASN A 56 7.49 -17.26 10.36
CA ASN A 56 7.16 -16.17 11.27
C ASN A 56 8.43 -15.69 11.98
N ILE A 57 8.57 -14.37 12.10
CA ILE A 57 9.62 -13.77 12.89
C ILE A 57 9.24 -13.86 14.36
N THR A 58 9.96 -14.68 15.12
CA THR A 58 9.65 -14.97 16.54
C THR A 58 10.63 -14.35 17.54
N ASN A 59 11.68 -13.66 17.08
CA ASN A 59 12.60 -12.92 17.92
C ASN A 59 13.03 -11.59 17.25
N ASP A 60 13.59 -10.69 18.07
CA ASP A 60 13.85 -9.31 17.68
C ASP A 60 15.05 -9.16 16.75
N GLU A 61 16.15 -9.86 17.06
CA GLU A 61 17.38 -9.81 16.28
C GLU A 61 17.15 -10.28 14.83
N ASP A 62 16.27 -11.26 14.63
CA ASP A 62 15.92 -11.79 13.31
C ASP A 62 15.07 -10.81 12.49
N SER A 63 14.37 -9.87 13.12
CA SER A 63 13.42 -9.00 12.42
C SER A 63 14.09 -8.06 11.42
N SER A 64 15.15 -7.36 11.85
CA SER A 64 15.92 -6.45 10.98
C SER A 64 16.97 -7.17 10.14
N ALA A 65 17.41 -8.36 10.56
CA ALA A 65 18.42 -9.17 9.87
C ALA A 65 17.82 -10.14 8.84
N ALA A 66 16.50 -10.35 8.85
CA ALA A 66 15.81 -11.26 7.94
C ALA A 66 16.12 -10.91 6.48
N PRO A 67 16.45 -11.91 5.64
CA PRO A 67 16.67 -11.67 4.22
C PRO A 67 15.33 -11.33 3.53
N ILE A 68 15.41 -10.45 2.52
CA ILE A 68 14.33 -10.23 1.56
C ILE A 68 14.10 -11.53 0.78
N GLN A 69 12.84 -11.89 0.52
CA GLN A 69 12.51 -13.05 -0.30
C GLN A 69 13.17 -12.91 -1.69
N PRO A 70 13.97 -13.90 -2.13
CA PRO A 70 14.63 -13.83 -3.43
C PRO A 70 13.61 -13.81 -4.57
N GLY A 71 13.99 -13.18 -5.68
CA GLY A 71 13.15 -13.05 -6.86
C GLY A 71 12.75 -11.60 -7.10
N TYR A 72 11.44 -11.34 -7.23
CA TYR A 72 10.93 -10.03 -7.64
C TYR A 72 11.26 -8.93 -6.61
N LEU A 73 11.13 -9.22 -5.31
CA LEU A 73 11.39 -8.24 -4.25
C LEU A 73 12.88 -7.86 -4.11
N SER A 74 13.78 -8.69 -4.64
CA SER A 74 15.22 -8.39 -4.73
C SER A 74 15.64 -7.83 -6.09
N SER A 75 14.72 -7.64 -7.03
CA SER A 75 15.02 -7.17 -8.39
C SER A 75 15.10 -5.65 -8.47
N ASP A 76 15.88 -5.13 -9.43
CA ASP A 76 15.96 -3.69 -9.72
C ASP A 76 14.59 -3.07 -9.97
N ALA A 77 13.65 -3.82 -10.56
CA ALA A 77 12.29 -3.33 -10.79
C ALA A 77 11.59 -2.94 -9.49
N PHE A 78 11.74 -3.74 -8.42
CA PHE A 78 11.10 -3.45 -7.14
C PHE A 78 11.92 -2.46 -6.30
N VAL A 79 13.23 -2.69 -6.14
CA VAL A 79 14.05 -1.93 -5.18
C VAL A 79 14.32 -0.48 -5.58
N ASN A 80 14.15 -0.16 -6.87
CA ASN A 80 14.24 1.23 -7.34
C ASN A 80 13.01 2.05 -6.95
N ASP A 81 11.85 1.41 -6.79
CA ASP A 81 10.57 2.06 -6.57
C ASP A 81 10.10 1.94 -5.12
N TRP A 82 10.42 0.83 -4.43
CA TRP A 82 9.96 0.52 -3.08
C TRP A 82 11.08 0.12 -2.13
N GLY A 83 10.94 0.49 -0.86
CA GLY A 83 11.74 -0.03 0.25
C GLY A 83 10.88 -0.86 1.19
N ILE A 84 11.34 -2.06 1.56
CA ILE A 84 10.73 -2.84 2.65
C ILE A 84 11.28 -2.33 3.97
N GLN A 85 10.41 -2.09 4.94
CA GLN A 85 10.78 -1.47 6.20
C GLN A 85 11.17 -2.49 7.27
N THR A 86 12.08 -2.07 8.15
CA THR A 86 12.60 -2.88 9.27
C THR A 86 12.70 -2.11 10.59
N TRP A 87 12.10 -0.92 10.64
CA TRP A 87 12.05 -0.09 11.85
C TRP A 87 11.07 -0.66 12.88
N ASP A 88 11.13 -0.15 14.11
CA ASP A 88 10.30 -0.58 15.23
C ASP A 88 9.57 0.59 15.93
N SER A 89 8.48 0.26 16.62
CA SER A 89 7.76 1.21 17.49
C SER A 89 7.54 0.60 18.86
N PRO A 90 7.97 1.26 19.95
CA PRO A 90 7.85 0.72 21.30
C PRO A 90 6.39 0.60 21.74
N ALA A 91 6.15 -0.31 22.68
CA ALA A 91 4.87 -0.36 23.40
C ALA A 91 4.66 0.91 24.23
N GLY A 92 3.41 1.32 24.39
CA GLY A 92 2.98 2.42 25.24
C GLY A 92 1.69 2.09 25.99
N GLU A 93 1.19 3.05 26.77
CA GLU A 93 -0.03 2.87 27.58
C GLU A 93 -1.26 2.54 26.72
N ASP A 94 -1.48 3.28 25.63
CA ASP A 94 -2.63 3.11 24.74
C ASP A 94 -2.39 2.12 23.57
N LYS A 95 -1.14 1.68 23.41
CA LYS A 95 -0.68 0.77 22.35
C LYS A 95 0.27 -0.27 22.98
N PRO A 96 -0.29 -1.27 23.69
CA PRO A 96 0.46 -2.11 24.63
C PRO A 96 1.42 -3.08 23.96
N LEU A 97 1.36 -3.26 22.64
CA LEU A 97 2.25 -4.15 21.91
C LEU A 97 3.27 -3.36 21.11
N ARG A 98 4.54 -3.74 21.27
CA ARG A 98 5.62 -3.28 20.40
C ARG A 98 5.36 -3.77 18.97
N LYS A 99 5.61 -2.91 17.98
CA LYS A 99 5.60 -3.24 16.55
C LYS A 99 7.02 -3.36 16.03
N GLN A 100 7.25 -4.34 15.18
CA GLN A 100 8.54 -4.56 14.53
C GLN A 100 8.33 -4.93 13.07
N TYR A 101 8.73 -4.06 12.15
CA TYR A 101 8.65 -4.36 10.73
C TYR A 101 9.80 -5.29 10.33
N SER A 102 9.56 -6.15 9.34
CA SER A 102 10.54 -7.14 8.89
C SER A 102 10.40 -7.49 7.41
N ASN A 103 11.54 -7.77 6.78
CA ASN A 103 11.62 -8.26 5.41
C ASN A 103 10.82 -9.55 5.18
N GLN A 104 10.71 -10.44 6.17
CA GLN A 104 9.96 -11.70 6.01
C GLN A 104 8.44 -11.54 6.13
N ASN A 105 7.96 -10.37 6.55
CA ASN A 105 6.54 -10.04 6.52
C ASN A 105 6.12 -9.36 5.21
N VAL A 106 7.05 -9.22 4.26
CA VAL A 106 6.76 -8.75 2.90
C VAL A 106 7.27 -9.79 1.90
N TYR A 107 6.36 -10.47 1.21
CA TYR A 107 6.73 -11.58 0.33
C TYR A 107 5.74 -11.75 -0.83
N ILE A 108 6.18 -12.40 -1.90
CA ILE A 108 5.29 -12.88 -2.96
C ILE A 108 4.81 -14.29 -2.61
N GLN A 109 3.52 -14.52 -2.79
CA GLN A 109 2.89 -15.82 -2.61
C GLN A 109 2.07 -16.20 -3.83
N ARG A 110 2.07 -17.50 -4.18
CA ARG A 110 1.10 -18.05 -5.12
C ARG A 110 -0.24 -18.23 -4.42
N ASP A 111 -1.29 -17.70 -5.06
CA ASP A 111 -2.66 -17.90 -4.61
C ASP A 111 -3.01 -19.39 -4.71
N ASN A 112 -3.64 -19.95 -3.68
CA ASN A 112 -3.91 -21.39 -3.62
C ASN A 112 -5.04 -21.82 -4.58
N ASP A 113 -5.94 -20.89 -4.93
CA ASP A 113 -7.12 -21.15 -5.74
C ASP A 113 -6.86 -20.91 -7.24
N THR A 114 -5.79 -20.21 -7.57
CA THR A 114 -5.43 -19.81 -8.94
C THR A 114 -3.96 -20.09 -9.25
N SER A 115 -3.53 -19.88 -10.50
CA SER A 115 -2.10 -19.90 -10.84
C SER A 115 -1.41 -18.54 -10.62
N ALA A 116 -2.14 -17.54 -10.14
CA ALA A 116 -1.63 -16.19 -9.98
C ALA A 116 -0.79 -16.04 -8.72
N THR A 117 0.11 -15.06 -8.71
CA THR A 117 0.83 -14.62 -7.53
C THR A 117 0.30 -13.29 -7.01
N HIS A 118 0.69 -12.91 -5.81
CA HIS A 118 0.38 -11.59 -5.24
C HIS A 118 1.45 -11.22 -4.21
N LEU A 119 1.61 -9.92 -3.98
CA LEU A 119 2.38 -9.39 -2.86
C LEU A 119 1.59 -9.55 -1.57
N VAL A 120 2.25 -9.92 -0.48
CA VAL A 120 1.68 -10.11 0.84
C VAL A 120 2.41 -9.24 1.84
N LEU A 121 1.66 -8.47 2.62
CA LEU A 121 2.13 -7.84 3.86
C LEU A 121 1.44 -8.54 5.03
N ARG A 122 2.22 -9.06 5.97
CA ARG A 122 1.74 -9.86 7.10
C ARG A 122 1.91 -9.13 8.44
N ALA A 123 0.90 -9.20 9.29
CA ALA A 123 1.00 -8.92 10.71
C ALA A 123 0.85 -10.24 11.48
N TYR A 124 1.86 -10.62 12.25
CA TYR A 124 1.85 -11.83 13.05
C TYR A 124 2.03 -11.50 14.53
N ARG A 125 1.14 -12.04 15.36
CA ARG A 125 1.17 -11.82 16.80
C ARG A 125 2.06 -12.85 17.49
N ASN A 126 3.27 -12.42 17.86
CA ASN A 126 4.13 -13.17 18.77
C ASN A 126 3.60 -13.12 20.21
N LYS A 127 4.33 -13.67 21.18
CA LYS A 127 3.96 -13.54 22.59
C LYS A 127 4.09 -12.10 23.08
N ASP A 128 5.23 -11.46 22.79
CA ASP A 128 5.62 -10.20 23.42
C ASP A 128 5.55 -8.98 22.47
N PHE A 129 5.39 -9.20 21.17
CA PHE A 129 5.32 -8.14 20.16
C PHE A 129 4.47 -8.56 18.94
N VAL A 130 4.29 -7.64 18.00
CA VAL A 130 3.74 -7.92 16.66
C VAL A 130 4.84 -7.70 15.64
N SER A 131 5.11 -8.71 14.81
CA SER A 131 5.89 -8.49 13.60
C SER A 131 4.96 -8.02 12.49
N ALA A 132 5.34 -6.99 11.76
CA ALA A 132 4.50 -6.31 10.76
C ALA A 132 5.20 -6.22 9.40
N GLY A 133 4.43 -5.91 8.36
CA GLY A 133 4.93 -5.69 7.00
C GLY A 133 4.59 -4.28 6.51
N GLU A 134 5.55 -3.62 5.87
CA GLU A 134 5.39 -2.29 5.28
C GLU A 134 6.33 -2.10 4.10
N ILE A 135 5.82 -1.41 3.08
CA ILE A 135 6.59 -0.91 1.96
C ILE A 135 6.36 0.59 1.80
N ASP A 136 7.43 1.33 1.53
CA ASP A 136 7.39 2.76 1.25
C ASP A 136 7.90 2.99 -0.17
N SER A 137 7.29 3.93 -0.88
CA SER A 137 7.87 4.41 -2.12
C SER A 137 9.23 5.07 -1.85
N LYS A 138 10.22 4.79 -2.70
CA LYS A 138 11.53 5.48 -2.67
C LYS A 138 11.40 6.96 -3.02
N LEU A 139 10.38 7.31 -3.80
CA LEU A 139 10.00 8.69 -4.05
C LEU A 139 9.25 9.23 -2.84
N SER A 140 9.77 10.33 -2.28
CA SER A 140 9.15 11.08 -1.19
C SER A 140 8.63 12.45 -1.63
N ASN A 141 8.67 12.73 -2.93
CA ASN A 141 8.28 14.01 -3.51
C ASN A 141 7.05 13.90 -4.44
N ILE A 142 6.22 12.86 -4.24
CA ILE A 142 4.94 12.72 -4.94
C ILE A 142 4.03 13.85 -4.48
N PHE A 143 3.51 14.65 -5.41
CA PHE A 143 2.68 15.80 -5.09
C PHE A 143 1.49 15.90 -6.05
N HIS A 144 0.31 15.56 -5.51
CA HIS A 144 -0.89 15.14 -6.24
C HIS A 144 -0.71 13.81 -6.97
N ALA A 145 -1.65 12.89 -6.72
CA ALA A 145 -1.57 11.53 -7.23
C ALA A 145 -2.95 10.89 -7.44
N SER A 146 -2.97 9.82 -8.23
CA SER A 146 -4.02 8.80 -8.25
C SER A 146 -3.35 7.49 -7.86
N ILE A 147 -3.54 7.09 -6.60
CA ILE A 147 -2.99 5.86 -6.01
C ILE A 147 -4.04 4.79 -6.13
N ARG A 148 -3.69 3.65 -6.73
CA ARG A 148 -4.62 2.59 -7.05
C ARG A 148 -4.00 1.26 -6.67
N VAL A 149 -4.74 0.45 -5.93
CA VAL A 149 -4.26 -0.82 -5.42
C VAL A 149 -5.37 -1.84 -5.53
N ARG A 150 -5.11 -2.97 -6.19
CA ARG A 150 -6.00 -4.12 -6.14
C ARG A 150 -5.59 -5.03 -5.01
N ALA A 151 -6.39 -5.06 -3.96
CA ALA A 151 -6.06 -5.77 -2.74
C ALA A 151 -7.25 -6.52 -2.14
N ARG A 152 -6.93 -7.43 -1.22
CA ARG A 152 -7.86 -8.02 -0.25
C ARG A 152 -7.16 -8.17 1.10
N VAL A 153 -7.96 -8.23 2.16
CA VAL A 153 -7.47 -8.48 3.52
C VAL A 153 -7.99 -9.84 3.99
N ARG A 154 -7.14 -10.62 4.67
CA ARG A 154 -7.44 -11.97 5.18
C ARG A 154 -6.89 -12.14 6.60
N GLY A 155 -7.30 -13.22 7.27
CA GLY A 155 -6.79 -13.61 8.57
C GLY A 155 -7.68 -13.16 9.73
N ASP A 156 -7.07 -13.07 10.90
CA ASP A 156 -7.75 -12.87 12.18
C ASP A 156 -8.05 -11.39 12.48
N SER A 157 -9.02 -11.16 13.35
CA SER A 157 -9.40 -9.84 13.84
C SER A 157 -8.31 -9.24 14.76
N GLY A 158 -8.00 -7.96 14.57
CA GLY A 158 -7.15 -7.18 15.48
C GLY A 158 -5.96 -6.48 14.83
N ALA A 159 -5.97 -6.33 13.50
CA ALA A 159 -5.00 -5.59 12.70
C ALA A 159 -5.64 -4.47 11.85
N CYS A 160 -4.81 -3.48 11.48
CA CYS A 160 -5.12 -2.43 10.50
C CYS A 160 -4.28 -2.64 9.23
N ALA A 161 -4.93 -2.67 8.07
CA ALA A 161 -4.29 -2.60 6.76
C ALA A 161 -4.40 -1.17 6.23
N GLY A 162 -3.28 -0.57 5.86
CA GLY A 162 -3.20 0.81 5.38
C GLY A 162 -2.69 0.92 3.95
N ILE A 163 -3.31 1.81 3.17
CA ILE A 163 -2.80 2.34 1.90
C ILE A 163 -2.90 3.86 1.99
N PHE A 164 -1.77 4.55 2.05
CA PHE A 164 -1.78 5.97 2.41
C PHE A 164 -0.65 6.78 1.77
N THR A 165 -0.84 8.10 1.73
CA THR A 165 0.26 9.05 1.50
C THR A 165 0.74 9.61 2.82
N TYR A 166 2.03 9.83 2.99
CA TYR A 166 2.58 10.38 4.23
C TYR A 166 3.74 11.34 4.00
N PHE A 167 3.68 12.49 4.69
CA PHE A 167 4.81 13.38 4.93
C PHE A 167 4.97 13.64 6.43
N ASP A 168 3.88 14.01 7.10
CA ASP A 168 3.74 14.16 8.54
C ASP A 168 2.27 13.98 8.96
N ASN A 169 1.98 14.10 10.26
CA ASN A 169 0.64 13.92 10.83
C ASN A 169 -0.42 14.93 10.35
N ASP A 170 -0.03 15.98 9.62
CA ASP A 170 -0.95 16.98 9.04
C ASP A 170 -1.03 16.86 7.49
N ASN A 171 -0.28 15.93 6.90
CA ASN A 171 -0.15 15.72 5.45
C ASN A 171 -0.20 14.24 5.14
N GLU A 172 -1.35 13.62 5.47
CA GLU A 172 -1.60 12.21 5.27
C GLU A 172 -3.04 11.97 4.80
N SER A 173 -3.20 11.00 3.91
CA SER A 173 -4.49 10.57 3.37
C SER A 173 -4.54 9.05 3.33
N ASP A 174 -5.58 8.48 3.93
CA ASP A 174 -5.63 7.09 4.32
C ASP A 174 -6.76 6.31 3.65
N ILE A 175 -6.46 5.06 3.33
CA ILE A 175 -7.43 3.97 3.18
C ILE A 175 -7.09 2.93 4.22
N GLU A 176 -7.98 2.73 5.20
CA GLU A 176 -7.74 1.80 6.30
C GLU A 176 -8.85 0.77 6.44
N ILE A 177 -8.45 -0.50 6.53
CA ILE A 177 -9.32 -1.63 6.82
C ILE A 177 -8.95 -2.17 8.20
N LEU A 178 -9.91 -2.14 9.13
CA LEU A 178 -9.75 -2.73 10.45
C LEU A 178 -10.36 -4.14 10.43
N THR A 179 -9.52 -5.16 10.56
CA THR A 179 -9.94 -6.57 10.51
C THR A 179 -10.93 -7.00 11.60
N ARG A 180 -11.07 -6.18 12.66
CA ARG A 180 -12.06 -6.38 13.73
C ARG A 180 -13.46 -5.90 13.38
N ASP A 181 -13.59 -5.10 12.33
CA ASP A 181 -14.86 -4.52 11.92
C ASP A 181 -15.61 -5.46 10.97
N PRO A 182 -16.91 -5.20 10.70
CA PRO A 182 -17.63 -5.94 9.67
C PRO A 182 -16.89 -5.92 8.34
N THR A 183 -16.97 -7.01 7.58
CA THR A 183 -16.16 -7.19 6.36
C THR A 183 -16.49 -6.22 5.23
N ASN A 184 -17.60 -5.49 5.36
CA ASN A 184 -18.06 -4.46 4.44
C ASN A 184 -17.75 -3.05 4.96
N HIS A 185 -16.88 -2.84 5.94
CA HIS A 185 -16.51 -1.50 6.43
C HIS A 185 -15.08 -1.12 6.03
N ILE A 186 -14.90 0.16 5.71
CA ILE A 186 -13.60 0.76 5.37
C ILE A 186 -13.56 2.21 5.84
N ARG A 187 -12.36 2.70 6.17
CA ARG A 187 -12.14 4.08 6.62
C ARG A 187 -11.34 4.88 5.61
N TYR A 188 -11.79 6.11 5.41
CA TYR A 188 -11.14 7.11 4.57
C TYR A 188 -10.87 8.35 5.39
N THR A 189 -9.60 8.70 5.55
CA THR A 189 -9.18 9.80 6.42
C THR A 189 -8.24 10.75 5.69
N ASN A 190 -8.40 12.04 5.93
CA ASN A 190 -7.33 13.02 5.76
C ASN A 190 -6.88 13.44 7.17
N GLN A 191 -5.59 13.31 7.48
CA GLN A 191 -5.08 13.67 8.80
C GLN A 191 -4.94 15.20 8.96
N PRO A 192 -5.05 15.73 10.19
CA PRO A 192 -5.33 15.00 11.43
C PRO A 192 -6.81 14.58 11.54
N GLY A 193 -7.04 13.34 11.99
CA GLY A 193 -8.37 12.80 12.27
C GLY A 193 -8.97 13.24 13.62
N LEU A 194 -8.13 13.74 14.51
CA LEU A 194 -8.48 14.20 15.86
C LEU A 194 -8.02 15.64 16.08
N ASP A 195 -8.77 16.42 16.87
CA ASP A 195 -8.35 17.74 17.31
C ASP A 195 -7.32 17.67 18.46
N SER A 196 -6.85 18.84 18.92
CA SER A 196 -5.87 18.93 20.00
C SER A 196 -6.36 18.39 21.36
N ASP A 197 -7.67 18.26 21.52
CA ASP A 197 -8.31 17.72 22.74
C ASP A 197 -8.62 16.22 22.58
N GLY A 198 -8.27 15.61 21.44
CA GLY A 198 -8.50 14.20 21.12
C GLY A 198 -9.91 13.88 20.63
N ASN A 199 -10.72 14.90 20.29
CA ASN A 199 -12.05 14.67 19.72
C ASN A 199 -11.95 14.38 18.22
N VAL A 200 -12.84 13.53 17.72
CA VAL A 200 -12.95 13.24 16.28
C VAL A 200 -13.30 14.50 15.51
N ILE A 201 -12.56 14.77 14.44
CA ILE A 201 -12.88 15.80 13.45
C ILE A 201 -13.81 15.17 12.40
N PRO A 202 -15.12 15.50 12.38
CA PRO A 202 -16.09 14.80 11.53
C PRO A 202 -15.79 14.87 10.03
N GLU A 203 -15.17 15.96 9.58
CA GLU A 203 -14.82 16.17 8.18
C GLU A 203 -13.56 15.38 7.76
N ALA A 204 -12.71 15.02 8.73
CA ALA A 204 -11.41 14.40 8.49
C ALA A 204 -11.52 12.90 8.17
N SER A 205 -12.29 12.15 8.96
CA SER A 205 -12.42 10.69 8.82
C SER A 205 -13.85 10.26 8.51
N SER A 206 -14.01 9.19 7.73
CA SER A 206 -15.31 8.58 7.43
C SER A 206 -15.21 7.06 7.51
N ASP A 207 -16.06 6.46 8.33
CA ASP A 207 -16.37 5.03 8.33
C ASP A 207 -17.51 4.79 7.35
N VAL A 208 -17.27 3.99 6.31
CA VAL A 208 -18.24 3.75 5.25
C VAL A 208 -18.46 2.28 5.01
N GLU A 209 -19.72 1.95 4.73
CA GLU A 209 -20.09 0.65 4.18
C GLU A 209 -19.67 0.58 2.70
N MET A 210 -18.97 -0.48 2.34
CA MET A 210 -18.49 -0.77 1.00
C MET A 210 -19.68 -0.97 0.04
N GLN A 211 -19.67 -0.25 -1.08
CA GLN A 211 -20.77 -0.21 -2.05
C GLN A 211 -20.98 -1.56 -2.75
N ASN A 212 -22.20 -1.78 -3.26
CA ASN A 212 -22.58 -2.96 -4.06
C ASN A 212 -22.32 -4.33 -3.42
N GLY A 213 -22.36 -4.40 -2.08
CA GLY A 213 -22.12 -5.65 -1.35
C GLY A 213 -20.67 -6.11 -1.39
N ALA A 214 -19.74 -5.22 -1.74
CA ALA A 214 -18.32 -5.52 -1.67
C ALA A 214 -17.89 -5.77 -0.22
N VAL A 215 -16.92 -6.67 -0.05
CA VAL A 215 -16.29 -6.99 1.23
C VAL A 215 -14.79 -7.00 1.05
N TRP A 216 -14.02 -6.55 2.06
CA TRP A 216 -12.57 -6.46 1.95
C TRP A 216 -11.87 -7.83 1.90
N THR A 217 -12.58 -8.92 2.18
CA THR A 217 -12.06 -10.29 2.02
C THR A 217 -11.96 -10.74 0.56
N ASP A 218 -12.59 -10.01 -0.35
CA ASP A 218 -12.54 -10.20 -1.80
C ASP A 218 -11.57 -9.22 -2.45
N TRP A 219 -11.15 -9.52 -3.68
CA TRP A 219 -10.28 -8.65 -4.46
C TRP A 219 -11.02 -7.39 -4.92
N ASN A 220 -10.67 -6.24 -4.34
CA ASN A 220 -11.24 -4.94 -4.67
C ASN A 220 -10.18 -3.98 -5.23
N ASP A 221 -10.62 -3.07 -6.11
CA ASP A 221 -9.80 -1.98 -6.60
C ASP A 221 -10.01 -0.75 -5.72
N HIS A 222 -9.04 -0.46 -4.85
CA HIS A 222 -9.01 0.73 -4.02
C HIS A 222 -8.35 1.86 -4.78
N ARG A 223 -8.88 3.08 -4.63
CA ARG A 223 -8.27 4.26 -5.24
C ARG A 223 -8.42 5.50 -4.37
N LEU A 224 -7.32 6.23 -4.22
CA LEU A 224 -7.25 7.57 -3.66
C LEU A 224 -6.77 8.52 -4.75
N ASP A 225 -7.59 9.52 -5.08
CA ASP A 225 -7.17 10.67 -5.85
C ASP A 225 -6.89 11.85 -4.92
N TRP A 226 -5.69 12.40 -5.00
CA TRP A 226 -5.25 13.58 -4.31
C TRP A 226 -4.94 14.68 -5.32
N THR A 227 -5.62 15.81 -5.19
CA THR A 227 -5.51 17.00 -6.03
C THR A 227 -5.34 18.24 -5.13
N PRO A 228 -5.04 19.42 -5.69
CA PRO A 228 -4.92 20.64 -4.89
C PRO A 228 -6.18 20.97 -4.08
N ASP A 229 -7.35 20.60 -4.60
CA ASP A 229 -8.64 21.07 -4.09
C ASP A 229 -9.40 20.00 -3.29
N LEU A 230 -9.02 18.73 -3.39
CA LEU A 230 -9.70 17.62 -2.71
C LEU A 230 -8.88 16.32 -2.67
N SER A 231 -9.28 15.46 -1.72
CA SER A 231 -9.02 14.02 -1.71
C SER A 231 -10.33 13.27 -2.02
N SER A 232 -10.30 12.31 -2.94
CA SER A 232 -11.46 11.50 -3.32
C SER A 232 -11.12 10.01 -3.34
N TRP A 233 -11.95 9.23 -2.66
CA TRP A 233 -11.80 7.78 -2.53
C TRP A 233 -12.81 7.04 -3.39
N TYR A 234 -12.36 5.96 -4.01
CA TYR A 234 -13.16 5.09 -4.85
C TYR A 234 -12.93 3.63 -4.47
N LEU A 235 -13.98 2.84 -4.65
CA LEU A 235 -13.96 1.40 -4.52
C LEU A 235 -14.56 0.79 -5.80
N ASN A 236 -13.82 -0.09 -6.46
CA ASN A 236 -14.25 -0.77 -7.69
C ASN A 236 -14.76 0.18 -8.79
N GLY A 237 -14.13 1.37 -8.88
CA GLY A 237 -14.47 2.40 -9.85
C GLY A 237 -15.61 3.34 -9.44
N GLU A 238 -16.30 3.07 -8.34
CA GLU A 238 -17.36 3.94 -7.81
C GLU A 238 -16.83 4.88 -6.73
N GLN A 239 -17.26 6.15 -6.76
CA GLN A 239 -16.85 7.14 -5.79
C GLN A 239 -17.53 6.86 -4.45
N ALA A 240 -16.74 6.71 -3.39
CA ALA A 240 -17.23 6.47 -2.06
C ALA A 240 -17.35 7.79 -1.27
N VAL A 241 -16.25 8.55 -1.16
CA VAL A 241 -16.17 9.78 -0.36
C VAL A 241 -15.29 10.81 -1.04
N THR A 242 -15.60 12.09 -0.85
CA THR A 242 -14.72 13.22 -1.18
C THR A 242 -14.58 14.12 0.04
N LYS A 243 -13.35 14.59 0.30
CA LYS A 243 -13.04 15.52 1.38
C LYS A 243 -12.28 16.73 0.84
N THR A 244 -12.66 17.90 1.35
CA THR A 244 -11.93 19.17 1.15
C THR A 244 -11.22 19.63 2.43
N TYR A 245 -11.41 18.91 3.54
CA TYR A 245 -10.69 19.10 4.79
C TYR A 245 -9.39 18.28 4.77
N GLY A 246 -8.32 18.78 5.41
CA GLY A 246 -7.08 18.02 5.62
C GLY A 246 -6.37 17.58 4.34
N ILE A 247 -6.61 18.24 3.20
CA ILE A 247 -5.92 17.90 1.94
C ILE A 247 -4.41 18.07 2.15
N PRO A 248 -3.59 17.04 1.90
CA PRO A 248 -2.14 17.17 2.05
C PRO A 248 -1.59 18.28 1.16
N LYS A 249 -0.72 19.11 1.73
CA LYS A 249 -0.13 20.29 1.07
C LYS A 249 1.36 20.14 0.79
N ASN A 250 1.97 19.07 1.32
CA ASN A 250 3.38 18.77 1.14
C ASN A 250 3.56 17.52 0.28
N PRO A 251 4.63 17.46 -0.53
CA PRO A 251 5.01 16.24 -1.22
C PRO A 251 5.20 15.08 -0.25
N SER A 252 4.68 13.92 -0.60
CA SER A 252 4.57 12.76 0.29
C SER A 252 5.18 11.51 -0.34
N SER A 253 5.44 10.51 0.50
CA SER A 253 5.62 9.13 0.06
C SER A 253 4.27 8.43 -0.07
N VAL A 254 4.22 7.30 -0.78
CA VAL A 254 3.11 6.33 -0.74
C VAL A 254 3.56 5.15 0.12
N ILE A 255 2.74 4.75 1.08
CA ILE A 255 3.04 3.68 2.03
C ILE A 255 1.90 2.66 2.03
N LEU A 256 2.25 1.38 2.06
CA LEU A 256 1.31 0.30 2.29
C LEU A 256 1.81 -0.52 3.47
N ASN A 257 0.95 -0.80 4.44
CA ASN A 257 1.31 -1.58 5.61
C ASN A 257 0.19 -2.47 6.12
N LEU A 258 0.57 -3.44 6.95
CA LEU A 258 -0.36 -4.19 7.79
C LEU A 258 0.27 -4.37 9.16
N TRP A 259 -0.45 -3.94 10.20
CA TRP A 259 0.08 -3.90 11.55
C TRP A 259 -1.00 -4.09 12.62
N SER A 260 -0.55 -4.41 13.84
CA SER A 260 -1.35 -4.45 15.06
C SER A 260 -0.47 -3.92 16.20
N ASP A 261 -1.05 -3.19 17.14
CA ASP A 261 -0.35 -2.76 18.37
C ASP A 261 -1.16 -2.95 19.65
N GLY A 262 -2.31 -3.63 19.57
CA GLY A 262 -3.18 -3.86 20.72
C GLY A 262 -3.99 -2.62 21.11
N GLY A 263 -3.78 -1.48 20.44
CA GLY A 263 -4.47 -0.24 20.73
C GLY A 263 -5.90 -0.24 20.19
N VAL A 264 -6.69 0.74 20.63
CA VAL A 264 -8.09 0.90 20.21
C VAL A 264 -8.24 1.01 18.70
N TRP A 265 -7.25 1.56 17.97
CA TRP A 265 -7.35 1.68 16.52
C TRP A 265 -7.17 0.34 15.80
N SER A 266 -6.03 -0.33 15.95
CA SER A 266 -5.78 -1.61 15.25
C SER A 266 -6.60 -2.77 15.83
N GLY A 267 -6.90 -2.73 17.13
CA GLY A 267 -7.39 -3.86 17.89
C GLY A 267 -6.24 -4.73 18.39
N ASN A 268 -6.56 -5.93 18.86
CA ASN A 268 -5.59 -6.85 19.43
C ASN A 268 -5.69 -8.22 18.76
N LEU A 269 -4.69 -8.57 17.94
CA LEU A 269 -4.50 -9.93 17.46
C LEU A 269 -4.21 -10.88 18.64
N ASP A 270 -4.74 -12.10 18.56
CA ASP A 270 -4.48 -13.17 19.53
C ASP A 270 -3.09 -13.76 19.32
N VAL A 271 -2.44 -14.23 20.40
CA VAL A 271 -1.10 -14.81 20.29
C VAL A 271 -1.12 -16.03 19.37
N GLY A 272 -0.26 -16.02 18.35
CA GLY A 272 -0.19 -17.06 17.31
C GLY A 272 -1.12 -16.81 16.11
N SER A 273 -1.91 -15.74 16.13
CA SER A 273 -2.81 -15.34 15.05
C SER A 273 -2.13 -14.40 14.05
N ALA A 274 -2.71 -14.28 12.87
CA ALA A 274 -2.12 -13.49 11.78
C ALA A 274 -3.19 -12.80 10.93
N ALA A 275 -2.84 -11.63 10.39
CA ALA A 275 -3.59 -10.96 9.34
C ALA A 275 -2.69 -10.76 8.11
N TYR A 276 -3.32 -10.57 6.95
CA TYR A 276 -2.66 -10.47 5.65
C TYR A 276 -3.32 -9.40 4.79
N LEU A 277 -2.52 -8.48 4.25
CA LEU A 277 -2.88 -7.59 3.16
C LEU A 277 -2.26 -8.17 1.90
N GLU A 278 -3.10 -8.68 1.01
CA GLU A 278 -2.68 -9.29 -0.24
C GLU A 278 -2.96 -8.34 -1.40
N ILE A 279 -2.01 -8.18 -2.32
CA ILE A 279 -2.01 -7.14 -3.35
C ILE A 279 -1.66 -7.75 -4.71
N GLN A 280 -2.58 -7.63 -5.68
CA GLN A 280 -2.36 -8.10 -7.05
C GLN A 280 -1.59 -7.09 -7.90
N TRP A 281 -1.86 -5.80 -7.73
CA TRP A 281 -1.13 -4.75 -8.45
C TRP A 281 -1.21 -3.40 -7.72
N ILE A 282 -0.22 -2.55 -7.99
CA ILE A 282 -0.14 -1.17 -7.52
C ILE A 282 0.08 -0.28 -8.75
N GLU A 283 -0.72 0.77 -8.89
CA GLU A 283 -0.55 1.84 -9.88
C GLU A 283 -0.55 3.20 -9.17
N VAL A 284 0.47 4.01 -9.43
CA VAL A 284 0.50 5.40 -8.97
C VAL A 284 0.69 6.29 -10.18
N LEU A 285 -0.32 7.12 -10.48
CA LEU A 285 -0.19 8.22 -11.42
C LEU A 285 0.11 9.48 -10.61
N TYR A 286 1.18 10.19 -10.91
CA TYR A 286 1.61 11.29 -10.04
C TYR A 286 2.32 12.42 -10.79
N ASN A 287 2.31 13.58 -10.13
CA ASN A 287 3.24 14.66 -10.39
C ASN A 287 4.23 14.74 -9.23
N THR A 288 5.32 15.48 -9.44
CA THR A 288 6.33 15.72 -8.41
C THR A 288 6.43 17.21 -8.10
N SER A 289 6.85 17.54 -6.89
CA SER A 289 7.39 18.87 -6.58
C SER A 289 8.88 18.76 -6.30
N ASP A 290 9.60 19.83 -6.61
CA ASP A 290 10.94 20.09 -6.09
C ASP A 290 10.86 20.61 -4.64
#